data_AF-W4Q6Q3-F1
#
_entry.id   AF-W4Q6Q3-F1
#
_cell.length_a   1.000
_cell.length_b   1.000
_cell.length_c   1.000
_cell.angle_alpha   90.00
_cell.angle_beta   90.00
_cell.angle_gamma   90.00
#
_symmetry.space_group_name_H-M   'P 1'
#
loop_
_entity.id
_entity.type
_entity.pdbx_description
1 polymer ?
#
loop_
_entity_poly.entity_id
_entity_poly.type
_entity_poly.pdbx_seq_one_letter_code
_entity_poly.pdbx_strand_id
1 'polypeptide(L)'
;MSRWKGLIQEYTEFLPVTEETPLLTLHEGNTPLIELEQLSKEWGVNVYVKYEGLNPTGSFKDRGMVMAVAKAKEEGSKAIICASTGNTSAAAAAYGARAGLRCIVVIPEGKIALGKLAQAVMYGAEVLEIKGNFDNALDIVREISKKEPITLVNSVNPYRIEGQKTAAFEIVDALGKAPDVLAIPVGNAGNITAYWKGFKEYHEKKGTGLPEMRGFEAEGAAAIVQNKVIEEPETIATAIRIGNPASWDKPLRQEMSQMEQLTM
;
A
#
# COMPACT_ATOMS: atom_id res chain seq x y z
N MET A 1 1.13 15.05 25.84
CA MET A 1 1.31 14.16 24.68
C MET A 1 1.87 14.98 23.54
N SER A 2 2.91 14.50 22.85
CA SER A 2 3.38 15.12 21.60
C SER A 2 2.30 14.94 20.53
N ARG A 3 2.13 15.96 19.67
CA ARG A 3 1.19 15.91 18.54
C ARG A 3 1.79 15.06 17.41
N TRP A 4 1.01 14.14 16.84
CA TRP A 4 1.40 13.34 15.67
C TRP A 4 1.62 14.21 14.43
N LYS A 5 2.78 14.06 13.77
CA LYS A 5 3.19 14.90 12.63
C LYS A 5 3.23 14.19 11.28
N GLY A 6 2.84 12.92 11.22
CA GLY A 6 2.87 12.12 10.00
C GLY A 6 4.13 11.29 9.85
N LEU A 7 4.08 10.30 8.97
CA LEU A 7 5.06 9.20 8.95
C LEU A 7 6.48 9.65 8.64
N ILE A 8 6.63 10.59 7.69
CA ILE A 8 7.95 11.09 7.27
C ILE A 8 8.72 11.65 8.47
N GLN A 9 8.04 12.39 9.34
CA GLN A 9 8.67 13.02 10.50
C GLN A 9 8.83 12.07 11.68
N GLU A 10 7.88 11.16 11.90
CA GLU A 10 7.89 10.28 13.08
C GLU A 10 8.82 9.07 12.89
N TYR A 11 9.02 8.63 11.63
CA TYR A 11 9.87 7.50 11.27
C TYR A 11 11.02 7.88 10.32
N THR A 12 11.50 9.13 10.39
CA THR A 12 12.60 9.66 9.55
C THR A 12 13.80 8.71 9.49
N GLU A 13 14.20 8.13 10.63
CA GLU A 13 15.37 7.24 10.73
C GLU A 13 15.22 5.92 9.96
N PHE A 14 13.98 5.53 9.64
CA PHE A 14 13.67 4.29 8.91
C PHE A 14 13.25 4.55 7.47
N LEU A 15 13.14 5.80 7.03
CA LEU A 15 12.64 6.16 5.72
C LEU A 15 13.78 6.74 4.86
N PRO A 16 13.72 6.59 3.52
CA PRO A 16 14.74 7.11 2.61
C PRO A 16 14.58 8.62 2.39
N VAL A 17 14.70 9.39 3.47
CA VAL A 17 14.50 10.83 3.53
C VAL A 17 15.84 11.56 3.61
N THR A 18 15.93 12.69 2.93
CA THR A 18 17.10 13.59 2.92
C THR A 18 16.69 14.93 3.52
N GLU A 19 17.63 15.87 3.64
CA GLU A 19 17.32 17.26 4.00
C GLU A 19 16.44 17.96 2.95
N GLU A 20 16.44 17.49 1.71
CA GLU A 20 15.64 18.02 0.60
C GLU A 20 14.23 17.39 0.54
N THR A 21 14.01 16.26 1.23
CA THR A 21 12.70 15.61 1.24
C THR A 21 11.66 16.53 1.88
N PRO A 22 10.58 16.91 1.17
CA PRO A 22 9.54 17.72 1.76
C PRO A 22 8.85 16.93 2.88
N LEU A 23 8.59 17.59 4.01
CA LEU A 23 7.78 17.06 5.12
C LEU A 23 6.29 17.04 4.74
N LEU A 24 5.97 16.36 3.64
CA LEU A 24 4.61 16.15 3.15
C LEU A 24 3.85 15.26 4.13
N THR A 25 2.63 15.66 4.46
CA THR A 25 1.75 14.84 5.31
C THR A 25 0.30 15.27 5.18
N LEU A 26 -0.60 14.31 5.40
CA LEU A 26 -2.01 14.51 5.72
C LEU A 26 -2.34 13.98 7.14
N HIS A 27 -1.32 13.80 7.98
CA HIS A 27 -1.35 13.14 9.29
C HIS A 27 -1.70 11.64 9.22
N GLU A 28 -1.29 10.97 8.15
CA GLU A 28 -1.38 9.53 7.99
C GLU A 28 -0.55 8.74 9.00
N GLY A 29 -0.88 7.47 9.17
CA GLY A 29 -0.30 6.63 10.22
C GLY A 29 -0.90 6.87 11.60
N ASN A 30 -0.24 6.31 12.61
CA ASN A 30 -0.69 6.25 14.00
C ASN A 30 -2.16 5.82 14.14
N THR A 31 -2.53 4.83 13.33
CA THR A 31 -3.91 4.30 13.33
C THR A 31 -4.13 3.42 14.57
N PRO A 32 -5.36 3.30 15.08
CA PRO A 32 -5.64 2.48 16.25
C PRO A 32 -5.25 1.01 16.05
N LEU A 33 -4.65 0.41 17.07
CA LEU A 33 -4.57 -1.04 17.24
C LEU A 33 -5.64 -1.42 18.26
N ILE A 34 -6.75 -1.98 17.79
CA ILE A 34 -7.95 -2.19 18.59
C ILE A 34 -8.00 -3.65 19.03
N GLU A 35 -8.02 -3.90 20.34
CA GLU A 35 -8.25 -5.24 20.88
C GLU A 35 -9.72 -5.66 20.66
N LEU A 36 -9.93 -6.87 20.14
CA LEU A 36 -11.25 -7.44 19.94
C LEU A 36 -11.57 -8.40 21.09
N GLU A 37 -11.97 -7.86 22.24
CA GLU A 37 -12.14 -8.62 23.49
C GLU A 37 -13.04 -9.86 23.34
N GLN A 38 -14.17 -9.72 22.62
CA GLN A 38 -15.13 -10.82 22.44
C GLN A 38 -14.56 -11.96 21.59
N LEU A 39 -13.94 -11.63 20.45
CA LEU A 39 -13.29 -12.63 19.60
C LEU A 39 -12.08 -13.25 20.31
N SER A 40 -11.37 -12.45 21.09
CA SER A 40 -10.21 -12.94 21.85
C SER A 40 -10.63 -14.00 22.86
N LYS A 41 -11.74 -13.74 23.57
CA LYS A 41 -12.34 -14.70 24.49
C LYS A 41 -12.87 -15.95 23.78
N GLU A 42 -13.54 -15.77 22.64
CA GLU A 42 -14.12 -16.88 21.87
C GLU A 42 -13.06 -17.84 21.32
N TRP A 43 -11.96 -17.30 20.79
CA TRP A 43 -10.91 -18.09 20.14
C TRP A 43 -9.76 -18.48 21.07
N GLY A 44 -9.76 -17.98 22.32
CA GLY A 44 -8.72 -18.27 23.30
C GLY A 44 -7.34 -17.68 22.96
N VAL A 45 -7.30 -16.62 22.15
CA VAL A 45 -6.08 -15.92 21.71
C VAL A 45 -6.31 -14.41 21.76
N ASN A 46 -5.27 -13.59 21.91
CA ASN A 46 -5.44 -12.13 21.88
C ASN A 46 -5.52 -11.65 20.43
N VAL A 47 -6.66 -11.08 20.03
CA VAL A 47 -6.92 -10.60 18.68
C VAL A 47 -6.92 -9.09 18.66
N TYR A 48 -6.11 -8.52 17.77
CA TYR A 48 -6.04 -7.08 17.54
C TYR A 48 -6.30 -6.77 16.06
N VAL A 49 -6.95 -5.63 15.81
CA VAL A 49 -7.12 -5.08 14.46
C VAL A 49 -6.39 -3.76 14.34
N LYS A 50 -5.42 -3.70 13.43
CA LYS A 50 -4.78 -2.45 13.00
C LYS A 50 -5.71 -1.73 12.05
N TYR A 51 -6.44 -0.72 12.53
CA TYR A 51 -7.54 -0.13 11.77
C TYR A 51 -7.08 0.96 10.80
N GLU A 52 -6.57 0.52 9.65
CA GLU A 52 -6.03 1.36 8.58
C GLU A 52 -7.06 2.22 7.84
N GLY A 53 -8.36 2.02 8.11
CA GLY A 53 -9.45 2.79 7.53
C GLY A 53 -9.55 4.22 8.06
N LEU A 54 -8.85 4.55 9.16
CA LEU A 54 -8.77 5.90 9.72
C LEU A 54 -7.61 6.73 9.16
N ASN A 55 -6.87 6.22 8.17
CA ASN A 55 -5.97 7.05 7.39
C ASN A 55 -6.74 8.10 6.57
N PRO A 56 -6.10 9.21 6.15
CA PRO A 56 -6.77 10.38 5.56
C PRO A 56 -7.71 10.08 4.37
N THR A 57 -7.35 9.15 3.48
CA THR A 57 -8.19 8.76 2.35
C THR A 57 -8.91 7.42 2.57
N GLY A 58 -8.89 6.90 3.79
CA GLY A 58 -9.60 5.69 4.17
C GLY A 58 -8.87 4.37 3.92
N SER A 59 -7.54 4.39 3.70
CA SER A 59 -6.78 3.14 3.52
C SER A 59 -5.30 3.24 3.83
N PHE A 60 -4.65 2.08 4.04
CA PHE A 60 -3.20 1.97 4.20
C PHE A 60 -2.36 2.49 3.01
N LYS A 61 -2.99 2.76 1.85
CA LYS A 61 -2.28 3.26 0.67
C LYS A 61 -1.61 4.60 0.94
N ASP A 62 -2.18 5.38 1.85
CA ASP A 62 -1.66 6.68 2.31
C ASP A 62 -0.24 6.58 2.84
N ARG A 63 0.07 5.51 3.59
CA ARG A 63 1.41 5.28 4.15
C ARG A 63 2.50 5.22 3.08
N GLY A 64 2.21 4.51 1.99
CA GLY A 64 3.13 4.44 0.86
C GLY A 64 3.07 5.68 -0.03
N MET A 65 1.89 6.28 -0.14
CA MET A 65 1.69 7.40 -1.06
C MET A 65 2.36 8.68 -0.57
N VAL A 66 2.33 8.95 0.74
CA VAL A 66 3.05 10.10 1.29
C VAL A 66 4.53 10.06 0.93
N MET A 67 5.18 8.89 1.04
CA MET A 67 6.58 8.73 0.65
C MET A 67 6.79 8.85 -0.85
N ALA A 68 5.99 8.14 -1.66
CA ALA A 68 6.16 8.17 -3.12
C ALA A 68 5.98 9.58 -3.69
N VAL A 69 5.02 10.36 -3.17
CA VAL A 69 4.76 11.73 -3.63
C VAL A 69 5.80 12.72 -3.08
N ALA A 70 6.25 12.55 -1.83
CA ALA A 70 7.33 13.37 -1.27
C ALA A 70 8.62 13.22 -2.10
N LYS A 71 9.00 11.98 -2.42
CA LYS A 71 10.18 11.70 -3.24
C LYS A 71 9.99 12.15 -4.69
N ALA A 72 8.81 11.97 -5.28
CA ALA A 72 8.53 12.50 -6.62
C ALA A 72 8.72 14.03 -6.67
N LYS A 73 8.30 14.74 -5.62
CA LYS A 73 8.48 16.20 -5.52
C LYS A 73 9.95 16.59 -5.34
N GLU A 74 10.68 15.88 -4.47
CA GLU A 74 12.12 16.06 -4.28
C GLU A 74 12.91 15.83 -5.57
N GLU A 75 12.56 14.78 -6.32
CA GLU A 75 13.18 14.40 -7.60
C GLU A 75 12.74 15.30 -8.78
N GLY A 76 11.92 16.33 -8.53
CA GLY A 76 11.58 17.36 -9.52
C GLY A 76 10.40 17.04 -10.44
N SER A 77 9.63 15.99 -10.17
CA SER A 77 8.47 15.62 -10.99
C SER A 77 7.42 16.73 -11.04
N LYS A 78 6.73 16.82 -12.18
CA LYS A 78 5.64 17.78 -12.44
C LYS A 78 4.26 17.15 -12.29
N ALA A 79 4.20 15.83 -12.41
CA ALA A 79 2.99 15.06 -12.18
C ALA A 79 3.32 13.70 -11.56
N ILE A 80 2.30 13.09 -10.97
CA ILE A 80 2.28 11.69 -10.59
C ILE A 80 1.21 10.98 -11.40
N ILE A 81 1.42 9.69 -11.65
CA ILE A 81 0.52 8.89 -12.46
C ILE A 81 0.33 7.51 -11.85
N CYS A 82 -0.91 7.01 -11.91
CA CYS A 82 -1.20 5.65 -11.51
C CYS A 82 -2.26 4.99 -12.38
N ALA A 83 -2.13 3.67 -12.54
CA ALA A 83 -3.20 2.82 -13.04
C ALA A 83 -3.93 2.21 -11.84
N SER A 84 -5.11 2.72 -11.50
CA SER A 84 -6.00 2.18 -10.45
C SER A 84 -7.36 2.87 -10.46
N THR A 85 -8.43 2.14 -10.18
CA THR A 85 -9.78 2.68 -10.02
C THR A 85 -10.23 2.80 -8.57
N GLY A 86 -9.35 2.59 -7.58
CA GLY A 86 -9.72 2.51 -6.16
C GLY A 86 -8.75 3.21 -5.21
N ASN A 87 -8.47 2.59 -4.06
CA ASN A 87 -7.73 3.22 -2.96
C ASN A 87 -6.39 3.86 -3.35
N THR A 88 -5.67 3.30 -4.32
CA THR A 88 -4.40 3.87 -4.78
C THR A 88 -4.60 5.21 -5.50
N SER A 89 -5.62 5.34 -6.37
CA SER A 89 -5.88 6.60 -7.08
C SER A 89 -6.45 7.67 -6.15
N ALA A 90 -7.27 7.30 -5.17
CA ALA A 90 -7.73 8.22 -4.13
C ALA A 90 -6.56 8.80 -3.32
N ALA A 91 -5.65 7.94 -2.84
CA ALA A 91 -4.44 8.37 -2.14
C ALA A 91 -3.55 9.23 -3.03
N ALA A 92 -3.26 8.79 -4.27
CA ALA A 92 -2.43 9.54 -5.20
C ALA A 92 -2.98 10.94 -5.44
N ALA A 93 -4.28 11.06 -5.70
CA ALA A 93 -4.93 12.34 -5.93
C ALA A 93 -4.84 13.27 -4.70
N ALA A 94 -5.11 12.76 -3.50
CA ALA A 94 -5.05 13.54 -2.27
C ALA A 94 -3.63 14.07 -1.99
N TYR A 95 -2.61 13.21 -2.08
CA TYR A 95 -1.22 13.63 -1.84
C TYR A 95 -0.67 14.48 -2.98
N GLY A 96 -1.06 14.21 -4.24
CA GLY A 96 -0.74 15.05 -5.38
C GLY A 96 -1.25 16.47 -5.20
N ALA A 97 -2.54 16.62 -4.86
CA ALA A 97 -3.15 17.91 -4.54
C ALA A 97 -2.43 18.62 -3.39
N ARG A 98 -2.14 17.89 -2.29
CA ARG A 98 -1.40 18.43 -1.13
C ARG A 98 0.02 18.88 -1.49
N ALA A 99 0.68 18.18 -2.41
CA ALA A 99 2.04 18.47 -2.84
C ALA A 99 2.11 19.53 -3.94
N GLY A 100 0.99 19.90 -4.56
CA GLY A 100 0.94 20.80 -5.73
C GLY A 100 1.38 20.11 -7.02
N LEU A 101 1.21 18.79 -7.12
CA LEU A 101 1.51 17.99 -8.31
C LEU A 101 0.23 17.60 -9.02
N ARG A 102 0.26 17.62 -10.36
CA ARG A 102 -0.82 17.04 -11.16
C ARG A 102 -0.92 15.55 -10.89
N CYS A 103 -2.14 15.02 -10.73
CA CYS A 103 -2.36 13.59 -10.54
C CYS A 103 -3.13 13.03 -11.73
N ILE A 104 -2.54 12.07 -12.43
CA ILE A 104 -3.13 11.42 -13.60
C ILE A 104 -3.54 10.00 -13.20
N VAL A 105 -4.78 9.64 -13.47
CA VAL A 105 -5.34 8.32 -13.18
C VAL A 105 -5.74 7.67 -14.50
N VAL A 106 -5.02 6.61 -14.88
CA VAL A 106 -5.26 5.89 -16.12
C VAL A 106 -6.12 4.67 -15.86
N ILE A 107 -7.19 4.52 -16.64
CA ILE A 107 -8.20 3.48 -16.44
C ILE A 107 -8.68 2.89 -17.79
N PRO A 108 -9.08 1.61 -17.84
CA PRO A 108 -9.69 1.02 -19.03
C PRO A 108 -11.08 1.61 -19.34
N GLU A 109 -11.36 1.87 -20.62
CA GLU A 109 -12.67 2.33 -21.11
C GLU A 109 -13.81 1.36 -20.70
N GLY A 110 -14.95 1.93 -20.28
CA GLY A 110 -16.21 1.18 -20.07
C GLY A 110 -16.29 0.26 -18.85
N LYS A 111 -15.26 0.19 -17.99
CA LYS A 111 -15.20 -0.77 -16.87
C LYS A 111 -15.43 -0.18 -15.46
N ILE A 112 -16.05 1.01 -15.35
CA ILE A 112 -15.89 1.81 -14.12
C ILE A 112 -17.20 2.30 -13.52
N ALA A 113 -17.38 1.94 -12.25
CA ALA A 113 -18.35 2.57 -11.39
C ALA A 113 -17.81 3.93 -10.91
N LEU A 114 -18.45 5.02 -11.32
CA LEU A 114 -18.15 6.40 -10.91
C LEU A 114 -17.91 6.56 -9.40
N GLY A 115 -18.65 5.81 -8.57
CA GLY A 115 -18.49 5.82 -7.11
C GLY A 115 -17.07 5.47 -6.63
N LYS A 116 -16.34 4.61 -7.34
CA LYS A 116 -14.96 4.24 -6.97
C LYS A 116 -13.94 5.33 -7.30
N LEU A 117 -14.21 6.14 -8.32
CA LEU A 117 -13.37 7.28 -8.71
C LEU A 117 -13.75 8.59 -8.03
N ALA A 118 -14.89 8.64 -7.34
CA ALA A 118 -15.42 9.87 -6.74
C ALA A 118 -14.38 10.61 -5.88
N GLN A 119 -13.65 9.90 -5.00
CA GLN A 119 -12.58 10.52 -4.21
C GLN A 119 -11.45 11.09 -5.07
N ALA A 120 -10.96 10.33 -6.05
CA ALA A 120 -9.87 10.78 -6.92
C ALA A 120 -10.26 12.04 -7.71
N VAL A 121 -11.48 12.06 -8.28
CA VAL A 121 -12.02 13.24 -8.99
C VAL A 121 -12.21 14.43 -8.06
N MET A 122 -12.74 14.21 -6.85
CA MET A 122 -12.91 15.27 -5.85
C MET A 122 -11.58 15.90 -5.40
N TYR A 123 -10.50 15.12 -5.38
CA TYR A 123 -9.15 15.62 -5.11
C TYR A 123 -8.47 16.25 -6.35
N GLY A 124 -9.15 16.30 -7.50
CA GLY A 124 -8.65 16.96 -8.70
C GLY A 124 -7.79 16.08 -9.61
N ALA A 125 -7.95 14.76 -9.55
CA ALA A 125 -7.27 13.87 -10.49
C ALA A 125 -7.77 14.07 -11.93
N GLU A 126 -6.82 14.10 -12.87
CA GLU A 126 -7.08 14.00 -14.30
C GLU A 126 -7.29 12.53 -14.66
N VAL A 127 -8.52 12.20 -15.04
CA VAL A 127 -8.90 10.83 -15.36
C VAL A 127 -8.77 10.59 -16.86
N LEU A 128 -7.90 9.67 -17.25
CA LEU A 128 -7.66 9.29 -18.64
C LEU A 128 -8.17 7.88 -18.89
N GLU A 129 -9.22 7.78 -19.69
CA GLU A 129 -9.72 6.50 -20.19
C GLU A 129 -8.92 6.05 -21.41
N ILE A 130 -8.50 4.79 -21.42
CA ILE A 130 -7.78 4.21 -22.55
C ILE A 130 -8.52 3.01 -23.14
N LYS A 131 -8.38 2.84 -24.45
CA LYS A 131 -8.75 1.62 -25.16
C LYS A 131 -7.74 0.52 -24.84
N GLY A 132 -8.15 -0.47 -24.05
CA GLY A 132 -7.28 -1.58 -23.65
C GLY A 132 -7.63 -2.13 -22.26
N ASN A 133 -6.73 -2.94 -21.71
CA ASN A 133 -6.84 -3.48 -20.35
C ASN A 133 -5.90 -2.74 -19.37
N PHE A 134 -5.88 -3.19 -18.11
CA PHE A 134 -5.05 -2.60 -17.06
C PHE A 134 -3.54 -2.68 -17.39
N ASP A 135 -3.09 -3.77 -17.99
CA ASP A 135 -1.68 -3.93 -18.36
C ASP A 135 -1.28 -2.95 -19.45
N ASN A 136 -2.15 -2.72 -20.44
CA ASN A 136 -1.93 -1.66 -21.44
C ASN A 136 -1.83 -0.27 -20.79
N ALA A 137 -2.67 0.02 -19.80
CA ALA A 137 -2.57 1.27 -19.03
C ALA A 137 -1.22 1.39 -18.33
N LEU A 138 -0.80 0.33 -17.64
CA LEU A 138 0.46 0.33 -16.91
C LEU A 138 1.67 0.49 -17.84
N ASP A 139 1.66 -0.13 -19.00
CA ASP A 139 2.75 -0.04 -19.98
C ASP A 139 2.84 1.36 -20.61
N ILE A 140 1.71 1.95 -20.99
CA ILE A 140 1.67 3.35 -21.48
C ILE A 140 2.23 4.29 -20.42
N VAL A 141 1.77 4.13 -19.18
CA VAL A 141 2.22 4.96 -18.06
C VAL A 141 3.72 4.81 -17.79
N ARG A 142 4.24 3.58 -17.83
CA ARG A 142 5.67 3.30 -17.69
C ARG A 142 6.49 3.99 -18.77
N GLU A 143 6.06 3.91 -20.03
CA GLU A 143 6.75 4.56 -21.14
C GLU A 143 6.72 6.10 -21.04
N ILE A 144 5.61 6.69 -20.61
CA ILE A 144 5.51 8.13 -20.35
C ILE A 144 6.47 8.53 -19.23
N SER A 145 6.51 7.78 -18.11
CA SER A 145 7.36 8.09 -16.96
C SER A 145 8.87 8.05 -17.24
N LYS A 146 9.28 7.36 -18.31
CA LYS A 146 10.69 7.31 -18.74
C LYS A 146 11.11 8.55 -19.55
N LYS A 147 10.15 9.25 -20.15
CA LYS A 147 10.40 10.33 -21.13
C LYS A 147 10.00 11.70 -20.59
N GLU A 148 9.05 11.73 -19.66
CA GLU A 148 8.48 12.94 -19.08
C GLU A 148 8.77 13.00 -17.58
N PRO A 149 8.80 14.20 -16.95
CA PRO A 149 8.97 14.36 -15.51
C PRO A 149 7.70 13.96 -14.74
N ILE A 150 7.29 12.70 -14.89
CA ILE A 150 6.06 12.12 -14.35
C ILE A 150 6.41 10.84 -13.59
N THR A 151 6.15 10.80 -12.30
CA THR A 151 6.47 9.63 -11.47
C THR A 151 5.32 8.62 -11.44
N LEU A 152 5.60 7.35 -11.75
CA LEU A 152 4.69 6.25 -11.52
C LEU A 152 4.58 5.93 -10.02
N VAL A 153 3.38 6.00 -9.46
CA VAL A 153 3.12 5.75 -8.02
C VAL A 153 2.30 4.49 -7.75
N ASN A 154 2.29 3.53 -8.68
CA ASN A 154 1.77 2.17 -8.44
C ASN A 154 2.61 1.41 -7.39
N SER A 155 2.14 0.23 -6.97
CA SER A 155 2.81 -0.62 -5.97
C SER A 155 4.23 -1.07 -6.32
N VAL A 156 4.65 -0.97 -7.59
CA VAL A 156 6.02 -1.27 -8.02
C VAL A 156 7.02 -0.19 -7.62
N ASN A 157 6.55 1.00 -7.21
CA ASN A 157 7.41 2.07 -6.73
C ASN A 157 7.98 1.69 -5.33
N PRO A 158 9.31 1.62 -5.15
CA PRO A 158 9.92 1.16 -3.91
C PRO A 158 9.56 2.04 -2.71
N TYR A 159 9.39 3.35 -2.91
CA TYR A 159 8.99 4.27 -1.84
C TYR A 159 7.61 3.96 -1.27
N ARG A 160 6.74 3.31 -2.04
CA ARG A 160 5.47 2.84 -1.50
C ARG A 160 5.68 1.75 -0.44
N ILE A 161 6.62 0.83 -0.65
CA ILE A 161 6.93 -0.24 0.31
C ILE A 161 7.60 0.36 1.56
N GLU A 162 8.55 1.28 1.36
CA GLU A 162 9.21 2.02 2.44
C GLU A 162 8.21 2.75 3.35
N GLY A 163 7.23 3.44 2.78
CA GLY A 163 6.20 4.08 3.58
C GLY A 163 5.24 3.09 4.27
N GLN A 164 4.83 2.02 3.58
CA GLN A 164 3.91 1.01 4.13
C GLN A 164 4.49 0.20 5.30
N LYS A 165 5.82 -0.01 5.34
CA LYS A 165 6.46 -0.81 6.40
C LYS A 165 6.26 -0.21 7.80
N THR A 166 6.01 1.10 7.87
CA THR A 166 5.74 1.83 9.11
C THR A 166 4.55 1.29 9.90
N ALA A 167 3.60 0.61 9.25
CA ALA A 167 2.50 -0.02 9.95
C ALA A 167 2.97 -1.14 10.90
N ALA A 168 3.99 -1.90 10.50
CA ALA A 168 4.61 -2.90 11.38
C ALA A 168 5.30 -2.23 12.57
N PHE A 169 5.90 -1.05 12.35
CA PHE A 169 6.52 -0.29 13.43
C PHE A 169 5.50 0.11 14.49
N GLU A 170 4.38 0.71 14.08
CA GLU A 170 3.33 1.12 15.00
C GLU A 170 2.72 -0.05 15.78
N ILE A 171 2.62 -1.24 15.19
CA ILE A 171 2.16 -2.44 15.89
C ILE A 171 3.13 -2.81 17.02
N VAL A 172 4.43 -2.85 16.72
CA VAL A 172 5.47 -3.17 17.70
C VAL A 172 5.53 -2.10 18.79
N ASP A 173 5.45 -0.82 18.42
CA ASP A 173 5.47 0.29 19.39
C ASP A 173 4.25 0.23 20.33
N ALA A 174 3.08 -0.21 19.84
CA ALA A 174 1.87 -0.37 20.65
C ALA A 174 1.88 -1.62 21.55
N LEU A 175 2.38 -2.76 21.05
CA LEU A 175 2.40 -4.03 21.79
C LEU A 175 3.66 -4.23 22.65
N GLY A 176 4.69 -3.40 22.44
CA GLY A 176 6.02 -3.56 23.04
C GLY A 176 6.87 -4.69 22.46
N LYS A 177 6.30 -5.54 21.58
CA LYS A 177 6.96 -6.63 20.87
C LYS A 177 6.24 -6.93 19.55
N ALA A 178 6.85 -7.73 18.68
CA ALA A 178 6.13 -8.28 17.53
C ALA A 178 5.00 -9.23 18.02
N PRO A 179 3.87 -9.29 17.32
CA PRO A 179 2.86 -10.33 17.58
C PRO A 179 3.42 -11.70 17.19
N ASP A 180 2.77 -12.77 17.63
CA ASP A 180 3.15 -14.13 17.22
C ASP A 180 2.78 -14.37 15.74
N VAL A 181 1.66 -13.81 15.29
CA VAL A 181 1.14 -13.92 13.92
C VAL A 181 0.70 -12.54 13.43
N LEU A 182 1.02 -12.20 12.17
CA LEU A 182 0.35 -11.13 11.44
C LEU A 182 -0.47 -11.70 10.28
N ALA A 183 -1.79 -11.58 10.39
CA ALA A 183 -2.74 -11.91 9.32
C ALA A 183 -3.04 -10.68 8.45
N ILE A 184 -2.98 -10.81 7.12
CA ILE A 184 -3.18 -9.67 6.21
C ILE A 184 -3.80 -10.09 4.86
N PRO A 185 -4.74 -9.31 4.29
CA PRO A 185 -5.21 -9.54 2.93
C PRO A 185 -4.11 -9.36 1.89
N VAL A 186 -4.08 -10.24 0.90
CA VAL A 186 -3.14 -10.24 -0.22
C VAL A 186 -3.90 -10.02 -1.51
N GLY A 187 -3.48 -8.99 -2.25
CA GLY A 187 -3.89 -8.76 -3.63
C GLY A 187 -2.64 -8.63 -4.49
N ASN A 188 -2.08 -7.42 -4.56
CA ASN A 188 -0.82 -7.19 -5.29
C ASN A 188 0.46 -7.58 -4.51
N ALA A 189 0.32 -8.25 -3.36
CA ALA A 189 1.38 -8.65 -2.41
C ALA A 189 2.31 -7.53 -1.84
N GLY A 190 2.28 -6.29 -2.34
CA GLY A 190 3.16 -5.24 -1.81
C GLY A 190 2.98 -4.91 -0.31
N ASN A 191 1.78 -5.09 0.26
CA ASN A 191 1.56 -4.77 1.67
C ASN A 191 2.21 -5.81 2.59
N ILE A 192 1.99 -7.10 2.34
CA ILE A 192 2.59 -8.17 3.16
C ILE A 192 4.13 -8.11 3.11
N THR A 193 4.69 -7.80 1.94
CA THR A 193 6.13 -7.48 1.77
C THR A 193 6.57 -6.32 2.65
N ALA A 194 5.83 -5.20 2.63
CA ALA A 194 6.18 -4.02 3.42
C ALA A 194 6.15 -4.32 4.94
N TYR A 195 5.13 -5.02 5.43
CA TYR A 195 5.06 -5.42 6.83
C TYR A 195 6.22 -6.33 7.23
N TRP A 196 6.55 -7.33 6.41
CA TRP A 196 7.67 -8.22 6.69
C TRP A 196 9.00 -7.47 6.77
N LYS A 197 9.25 -6.57 5.81
CA LYS A 197 10.41 -5.67 5.83
C LYS A 197 10.44 -4.84 7.12
N GLY A 198 9.30 -4.27 7.53
CA GLY A 198 9.18 -3.51 8.78
C GLY A 198 9.50 -4.34 10.02
N PHE A 199 8.97 -5.56 10.13
CA PHE A 199 9.31 -6.43 11.26
C PHE A 199 10.79 -6.82 11.28
N LYS A 200 11.39 -7.14 10.12
CA LYS A 200 12.83 -7.43 10.02
C LYS A 200 13.68 -6.25 10.50
N GLU A 201 13.43 -5.05 9.97
CA GLU A 201 14.21 -3.87 10.35
C GLU A 201 14.05 -3.51 11.84
N TYR A 202 12.84 -3.66 12.40
CA TYR A 202 12.66 -3.45 13.84
C TYR A 202 13.25 -4.55 14.69
N HIS A 203 13.22 -5.79 14.24
CA HIS A 203 13.87 -6.89 14.91
C HIS A 203 15.38 -6.68 14.98
N GLU A 204 16.01 -6.32 13.86
CA GLU A 204 17.46 -6.04 13.78
C GLU A 204 17.87 -4.92 14.73
N LYS A 205 17.04 -3.89 14.90
CA LYS A 205 17.37 -2.73 15.73
C LYS A 205 16.94 -2.84 17.19
N LYS A 206 15.82 -3.51 17.49
CA LYS A 206 15.19 -3.52 18.82
C LYS A 206 15.00 -4.93 19.41
N GLY A 207 15.32 -6.01 18.68
CA GLY A 207 15.20 -7.38 19.17
C GLY A 207 13.76 -7.85 19.40
N THR A 208 12.80 -7.36 18.60
CA THR A 208 11.34 -7.44 18.87
C THR A 208 10.72 -8.82 18.67
N GLY A 209 11.48 -9.82 18.23
CA GLY A 209 10.97 -11.02 17.57
C GLY A 209 10.46 -10.77 16.14
N LEU A 210 10.09 -11.85 15.45
CA LEU A 210 9.52 -11.83 14.10
C LEU A 210 8.20 -12.62 14.11
N PRO A 211 7.09 -12.04 13.59
CA PRO A 211 5.83 -12.75 13.50
C PRO A 211 5.85 -13.78 12.38
N GLU A 212 4.99 -14.78 12.50
CA GLU A 212 4.57 -15.57 11.35
C GLU A 212 3.67 -14.72 10.45
N MET A 213 4.06 -14.54 9.19
CA MET A 213 3.30 -13.76 8.22
C MET A 213 2.27 -14.65 7.52
N ARG A 214 0.98 -14.36 7.68
CA ARG A 214 -0.12 -15.11 7.07
C ARG A 214 -0.91 -14.24 6.09
N GLY A 215 -0.74 -14.50 4.81
CA GLY A 215 -1.41 -13.80 3.72
C GLY A 215 -2.68 -14.51 3.26
N PHE A 216 -3.76 -13.75 3.01
CA PHE A 216 -5.04 -14.29 2.56
C PHE A 216 -5.47 -13.67 1.23
N GLU A 217 -5.54 -14.48 0.17
CA GLU A 217 -6.15 -14.12 -1.12
C GLU A 217 -7.61 -14.58 -1.17
N ALA A 218 -8.47 -13.91 -1.93
CA ALA A 218 -9.81 -14.42 -2.21
C ALA A 218 -9.73 -15.65 -3.11
N GLU A 219 -10.50 -16.71 -2.84
CA GLU A 219 -10.44 -17.99 -3.57
C GLU A 219 -10.40 -17.83 -5.11
N GLY A 220 -11.32 -17.04 -5.69
CA GLY A 220 -11.40 -16.79 -7.13
C GLY A 220 -10.32 -15.88 -7.71
N ALA A 221 -9.41 -15.37 -6.88
CA ALA A 221 -8.27 -14.54 -7.25
C ALA A 221 -6.96 -14.99 -6.56
N ALA A 222 -6.90 -16.23 -6.08
CA ALA A 222 -5.77 -16.75 -5.30
C ALA A 222 -4.58 -17.21 -6.16
N ALA A 223 -3.98 -16.27 -6.89
CA ALA A 223 -2.92 -16.54 -7.84
C ALA A 223 -1.69 -17.14 -7.15
N ILE A 224 -1.28 -16.60 -6.00
CA ILE A 224 -0.10 -17.05 -5.27
C ILE A 224 -0.34 -18.43 -4.68
N VAL A 225 -1.49 -18.66 -4.03
CA VAL A 225 -1.81 -19.98 -3.46
C VAL A 225 -1.85 -21.06 -4.54
N GLN A 226 -2.45 -20.75 -5.69
CA GLN A 226 -2.56 -21.70 -6.81
C GLN A 226 -1.28 -21.80 -7.66
N ASN A 227 -0.26 -20.98 -7.35
CA ASN A 227 0.98 -20.86 -8.09
C ASN A 227 0.80 -20.73 -9.62
N LYS A 228 -0.24 -20.00 -10.05
CA LYS A 228 -0.50 -19.68 -11.45
C LYS A 228 -1.10 -18.28 -11.60
N VAL A 229 -0.88 -17.67 -12.76
CA VAL A 229 -1.62 -16.46 -13.14
C VAL A 229 -3.09 -16.82 -13.37
N ILE A 230 -3.99 -16.02 -12.82
CA ILE A 230 -5.44 -16.12 -13.04
C ILE A 230 -5.81 -14.99 -14.01
N GLU A 231 -6.13 -15.33 -15.25
CA GLU A 231 -6.42 -14.33 -16.29
C GLU A 231 -7.74 -13.56 -16.01
N GLU A 232 -8.71 -14.26 -15.40
CA GLU A 232 -10.03 -13.72 -15.06
C GLU A 232 -10.30 -13.86 -13.55
N PRO A 233 -9.62 -13.08 -12.69
CA PRO A 233 -9.81 -13.17 -11.25
C PRO A 233 -11.21 -12.67 -10.85
N GLU A 234 -11.87 -13.36 -9.93
CA GLU A 234 -13.23 -13.02 -9.50
C GLU A 234 -13.40 -13.00 -7.98
N THR A 235 -14.04 -11.94 -7.46
CA THR A 235 -14.41 -11.79 -6.05
C THR A 235 -15.20 -10.51 -5.81
N ILE A 236 -16.14 -10.54 -4.85
CA ILE A 236 -16.81 -9.33 -4.34
C ILE A 236 -15.83 -8.35 -3.68
N ALA A 237 -14.71 -8.85 -3.14
CA ALA A 237 -13.66 -8.08 -2.50
C ALA A 237 -12.76 -7.39 -3.55
N THR A 238 -13.32 -6.39 -4.26
CA THR A 238 -12.67 -5.83 -5.45
C THR A 238 -11.27 -5.23 -5.22
N ALA A 239 -10.89 -4.91 -3.98
CA ALA A 239 -9.55 -4.44 -3.64
C ALA A 239 -8.45 -5.52 -3.77
N ILE A 240 -8.83 -6.80 -3.72
CA ILE A 240 -7.94 -7.97 -3.85
C ILE A 240 -8.30 -8.86 -5.05
N ARG A 241 -9.15 -8.37 -5.98
CA ARG A 241 -9.46 -9.05 -7.27
C ARG A 241 -8.28 -8.92 -8.23
N ILE A 242 -7.18 -9.62 -7.94
CA ILE A 242 -5.89 -9.54 -8.65
C ILE A 242 -5.42 -10.94 -8.99
N GLY A 243 -5.25 -11.23 -10.28
CA GLY A 243 -4.83 -12.56 -10.76
C GLY A 243 -3.37 -12.67 -11.18
N ASN A 244 -2.64 -11.55 -11.20
CA ASN A 244 -1.20 -11.52 -11.45
C ASN A 244 -0.52 -10.49 -10.54
N PRO A 245 -0.22 -10.84 -9.28
CA PRO A 245 0.34 -9.89 -8.32
C PRO A 245 1.68 -9.29 -8.81
N ALA A 246 1.74 -7.96 -8.93
CA ALA A 246 2.92 -7.27 -9.47
C ALA A 246 4.21 -7.49 -8.65
N SER A 247 4.05 -7.83 -7.36
CA SER A 247 5.15 -8.13 -6.45
C SER A 247 5.54 -9.62 -6.45
N TRP A 248 5.07 -10.42 -7.42
CA TRP A 248 5.37 -11.85 -7.50
C TRP A 248 6.62 -12.21 -8.33
N ASP A 249 7.45 -11.22 -8.65
CA ASP A 249 8.73 -11.42 -9.32
C ASP A 249 9.77 -12.09 -8.40
N LYS A 250 10.82 -12.68 -9.02
CA LYS A 250 11.84 -13.54 -8.39
C LYS A 250 12.38 -13.05 -7.03
N PRO A 251 12.71 -11.77 -6.81
CA PRO A 251 13.27 -11.31 -5.53
C PRO A 251 12.28 -11.44 -4.37
N LEU A 252 10.99 -11.20 -4.64
CA LEU A 252 9.94 -11.18 -3.63
C LEU A 252 9.32 -12.56 -3.40
N ARG A 253 9.37 -13.46 -4.40
CA ARG A 253 9.08 -14.90 -4.17
C ARG A 253 9.90 -15.50 -3.04
N GLN A 254 11.17 -15.09 -2.92
CA GLN A 254 12.06 -15.60 -1.87
C GLN A 254 11.71 -15.06 -0.48
N GLU A 255 11.19 -13.82 -0.40
CA GLU A 255 10.66 -13.31 0.87
C GLU A 255 9.32 -13.97 1.22
N MET A 256 8.46 -14.15 0.22
CA MET A 256 7.14 -14.77 0.40
C MET A 256 7.20 -16.27 0.68
N SER A 257 8.28 -16.98 0.32
CA SER A 257 8.44 -18.39 0.69
C SER A 257 8.60 -18.61 2.20
N GLN A 258 8.85 -17.54 2.96
CA GLN A 258 8.89 -17.56 4.43
C GLN A 258 7.51 -17.27 5.06
N MET A 259 6.47 -17.11 4.24
CA MET A 259 5.13 -16.67 4.66
C MET A 259 4.10 -17.74 4.28
N GLU A 260 3.11 -17.94 5.14
CA GLU A 260 1.98 -18.80 4.81
C GLU A 260 1.03 -18.03 3.88
N GLN A 261 0.65 -18.64 2.76
CA GLN A 261 -0.31 -18.09 1.79
C GLN A 261 -1.54 -18.96 1.78
N LEU A 262 -2.69 -18.37 2.08
CA LEU A 262 -3.95 -19.04 2.30
C LEU A 262 -5.05 -18.40 1.44
N THR A 263 -6.13 -19.14 1.23
CA THR A 263 -7.35 -18.62 0.61
C THR A 263 -8.39 -18.30 1.68
N MET A 264 -9.19 -17.26 1.44
CA MET A 264 -10.40 -16.93 2.20
C MET A 264 -11.66 -16.95 1.33
#